data_AF-A0A6B3HXM3-F1
#
_entry.id   AF-A0A6B3HXM3-F1
#
_cell.length_a   1.000
_cell.length_b   1.000
_cell.length_c   1.000
_cell.angle_alpha   90.00
_cell.angle_beta   90.00
_cell.angle_gamma   90.00
#
_symmetry.space_group_name_H-M   'P 1'
#
loop_
_entity.id
_entity.type
_entity.pdbx_description
1 polymer ?
#
loop_
_entity_poly.entity_id
_entity_poly.type
_entity_poly.pdbx_seq_one_letter_code
_entity_poly.pdbx_strand_id
1 'polypeptide(L)'
;SATLKLGGDFNGVGASLGLAPEGTAGDDVPQWKGLDVGSPFDYPKQGILYVARHLNTPGREGSRTDMLDELAELVEAAGGRTLGLFSSMRGAKAAAEELRGRLDKPILLQGEETLGELIKNFAA
;
A
#
# COMPACT_ATOMS: atom_id res chain seq x y z
N SER A 1 -13.42 0.91 10.93
CA SER A 1 -12.18 0.97 10.13
C SER A 1 -12.19 -0.17 9.12
N ALA A 2 -11.60 0.02 7.93
CA ALA A 2 -11.69 -0.91 6.81
C ALA A 2 -10.66 -2.06 6.84
N THR A 3 -9.64 -1.99 7.72
CA THR A 3 -8.51 -2.94 7.73
C THR A 3 -8.18 -3.46 9.14
N LEU A 4 -9.17 -3.56 10.03
CA LEU A 4 -8.97 -4.06 11.40
C LEU A 4 -8.82 -5.58 11.47
N LYS A 5 -9.39 -6.30 10.51
CA LYS A 5 -9.38 -7.76 10.47
C LYS A 5 -8.00 -8.24 10.01
N LEU A 6 -7.25 -8.87 10.89
CA LEU A 6 -5.94 -9.46 10.61
C LEU A 6 -6.09 -10.98 10.61
N GLY A 7 -5.61 -11.65 9.56
CA GLY A 7 -5.63 -13.12 9.51
C GLY A 7 -7.02 -13.77 9.47
N GLY A 8 -8.11 -13.00 9.35
CA GLY A 8 -9.46 -13.54 9.23
C GLY A 8 -10.37 -13.32 10.44
N ASP A 9 -9.89 -12.68 11.52
CA ASP A 9 -10.70 -12.34 12.68
C ASP A 9 -10.33 -10.97 13.30
N PHE A 10 -11.02 -10.61 14.39
CA PHE A 10 -10.80 -9.38 15.13
C PHE A 10 -10.08 -9.59 16.48
N ASN A 11 -9.70 -10.83 16.81
CA ASN A 11 -9.12 -11.18 18.11
C ASN A 11 -7.79 -10.46 18.34
N GLY A 12 -6.98 -10.27 17.29
CA GLY A 12 -5.73 -9.52 17.40
C GLY A 12 -5.93 -8.07 17.85
N VAL A 13 -6.93 -7.39 17.31
CA VAL A 13 -7.29 -6.02 17.73
C VAL A 13 -7.92 -6.04 19.12
N GLY A 14 -8.82 -6.99 19.40
CA GLY A 14 -9.41 -7.15 20.73
C GLY A 14 -8.35 -7.29 21.82
N ALA A 15 -7.36 -8.16 21.61
CA ALA A 15 -6.25 -8.36 22.54
C ALA A 15 -5.43 -7.07 22.77
N SER A 16 -5.19 -6.26 21.73
CA SER A 16 -4.49 -4.97 21.86
C SER A 16 -5.23 -3.95 22.73
N LEU A 17 -6.55 -4.10 22.86
CA LEU A 17 -7.42 -3.28 23.69
C LEU A 17 -7.68 -3.90 25.08
N GLY A 18 -7.06 -5.05 25.37
CA GLY A 18 -7.26 -5.79 26.62
C GLY A 18 -8.55 -6.62 26.67
N LEU A 19 -9.21 -6.84 25.53
CA LEU A 19 -10.39 -7.70 25.45
C LEU A 19 -9.97 -9.16 25.34
N ALA A 20 -10.72 -10.04 26.01
CA ALA A 20 -10.61 -11.48 25.80
C ALA A 20 -11.03 -11.86 24.36
N PRO A 21 -10.69 -13.05 23.84
CA PRO A 21 -11.17 -13.50 22.54
C PRO A 21 -12.70 -13.42 22.40
N GLU A 22 -13.18 -13.15 21.19
CA GLU A 22 -14.62 -13.10 20.89
C GLU A 22 -15.31 -14.39 21.35
N GLY A 23 -16.43 -14.27 22.07
CA GLY A 23 -17.18 -15.41 22.61
C GLY A 23 -16.66 -15.97 23.95
N THR A 24 -15.64 -15.37 24.56
CA THR A 24 -15.21 -15.74 25.92
C THR A 24 -16.26 -15.31 26.94
N ALA A 25 -16.83 -16.23 27.73
CA ALA A 25 -17.81 -15.93 28.78
C ALA A 25 -17.20 -15.99 30.20
N GLY A 26 -17.61 -15.06 31.08
CA GLY A 26 -17.23 -15.02 32.49
C GLY A 26 -17.76 -13.75 33.16
N ASP A 27 -18.02 -13.79 34.46
CA ASP A 27 -18.69 -12.70 35.20
C ASP A 27 -17.92 -11.36 35.14
N ASP A 28 -16.58 -11.41 35.03
CA ASP A 28 -15.70 -10.23 34.96
C ASP A 28 -15.07 -10.01 33.56
N VAL A 29 -15.60 -10.65 32.51
CA VAL A 29 -15.04 -10.56 31.14
C VAL A 29 -15.96 -9.75 30.22
N PRO A 30 -15.50 -8.59 29.71
CA PRO A 30 -16.26 -7.80 28.75
C PRO A 30 -16.59 -8.58 27.48
N GLN A 31 -17.88 -8.68 27.16
CA GLN A 31 -18.38 -9.28 25.93
C GLN A 31 -18.29 -8.30 24.76
N TRP A 32 -17.85 -8.78 23.61
CA TRP A 32 -17.79 -7.97 22.39
C TRP A 32 -18.05 -8.86 21.16
N LYS A 33 -18.33 -8.20 20.04
CA LYS A 33 -18.60 -8.86 18.76
C LYS A 33 -17.90 -8.12 17.62
N GLY A 34 -17.20 -8.87 16.78
CA GLY A 34 -16.66 -8.37 15.52
C GLY A 34 -17.73 -8.38 14.42
N LEU A 35 -17.78 -7.33 13.59
CA LEU A 35 -18.62 -7.31 12.40
C LEU A 35 -17.76 -6.98 11.17
N ASP A 36 -17.69 -7.94 10.25
CA ASP A 36 -17.16 -7.74 8.91
C ASP A 36 -18.33 -7.48 7.96
N VAL A 37 -18.36 -6.28 7.38
CA VAL A 37 -19.42 -5.85 6.45
C VAL A 37 -19.06 -6.13 4.98
N GLY A 38 -17.87 -6.70 4.72
CA GLY A 38 -17.39 -6.99 3.38
C GLY A 38 -17.09 -5.74 2.55
N SER A 39 -16.75 -5.97 1.28
CA SER A 39 -16.54 -4.91 0.30
C SER A 39 -17.74 -4.81 -0.65
N PRO A 40 -18.20 -3.60 -1.00
CA PRO A 40 -19.25 -3.43 -2.01
C PRO A 40 -18.72 -3.56 -3.46
N PHE A 41 -17.42 -3.78 -3.66
CA PHE A 41 -16.78 -3.75 -4.98
C PHE A 41 -16.59 -5.15 -5.60
N ASP A 42 -16.71 -5.22 -6.94
CA ASP A 42 -16.44 -6.40 -7.77
C ASP A 42 -14.98 -6.37 -8.25
N TYR A 43 -14.05 -6.78 -7.38
CA TYR A 43 -12.61 -6.72 -7.66
C TYR A 43 -12.19 -7.38 -8.98
N PRO A 44 -12.69 -8.59 -9.36
CA PRO A 44 -12.36 -9.20 -10.65
C PRO A 44 -12.66 -8.33 -11.88
N LYS A 45 -13.63 -7.42 -11.79
CA LYS A 45 -13.98 -6.50 -12.88
C LYS A 45 -13.41 -5.09 -12.72
N GLN A 46 -12.95 -4.75 -11.51
CA GLN A 46 -12.53 -3.40 -11.15
C GLN A 46 -11.01 -3.26 -10.90
N GLY A 47 -10.23 -4.33 -11.01
CA GLY A 47 -8.79 -4.26 -10.81
C GLY A 47 -8.02 -5.44 -11.40
N ILE A 48 -6.71 -5.25 -11.48
CA ILE A 48 -5.75 -6.28 -11.91
C ILE A 48 -4.68 -6.38 -10.82
N LEU A 49 -4.40 -7.59 -10.35
CA LEU A 49 -3.24 -7.85 -9.50
C LEU A 49 -2.08 -8.32 -10.38
N TYR A 50 -1.10 -7.45 -10.54
CA TYR A 50 0.15 -7.79 -11.22
C TYR A 50 1.24 -8.09 -10.19
N VAL A 51 1.99 -9.18 -10.43
CA VAL A 51 3.14 -9.57 -9.62
C VAL A 51 4.31 -9.84 -10.55
N ALA A 52 5.31 -8.96 -10.52
CA ALA A 52 6.53 -9.07 -11.34
C ALA A 52 7.46 -10.19 -10.83
N ARG A 53 7.04 -11.45 -10.97
CA ARG A 53 7.77 -12.64 -10.46
C ARG A 53 9.13 -12.86 -11.12
N HIS A 54 9.36 -12.23 -12.26
CA HIS A 54 10.60 -12.35 -13.03
C HIS A 54 11.72 -11.45 -12.50
N LEU A 55 11.40 -10.45 -11.67
CA LEU A 55 12.39 -9.55 -11.08
C LEU A 55 13.20 -10.24 -10.00
N ASN A 56 14.42 -9.73 -9.77
CA ASN A 56 15.26 -10.23 -8.71
C ASN A 56 14.65 -9.96 -7.33
N THR A 57 14.88 -10.88 -6.39
CA THR A 57 14.38 -10.73 -5.03
C THR A 57 15.04 -9.51 -4.35
N PRO A 58 14.28 -8.68 -3.61
CA PRO A 58 14.83 -7.53 -2.90
C PRO A 58 15.93 -7.96 -1.91
N GLY A 59 17.15 -7.45 -2.07
CA GLY A 59 18.31 -7.82 -1.26
C GLY A 59 19.41 -6.77 -1.28
N ARG A 60 20.52 -7.01 -0.55
CA ARG A 60 21.63 -6.03 -0.40
C ARG A 60 22.49 -5.84 -1.63
N GLU A 61 22.52 -6.80 -2.56
CA GLU A 61 23.53 -6.85 -3.65
C GLU A 61 22.96 -6.82 -5.08
N GLY A 62 21.64 -6.74 -5.26
CA GLY A 62 21.03 -6.62 -6.58
C GLY A 62 20.92 -5.16 -7.03
N SER A 63 21.36 -4.85 -8.25
CA SER A 63 21.05 -3.55 -8.85
C SER A 63 19.55 -3.39 -8.95
N ARG A 64 19.01 -2.28 -8.44
CA ARG A 64 17.57 -1.97 -8.47
C ARG A 64 17.08 -1.56 -9.86
N THR A 65 17.94 -1.66 -10.87
CA THR A 65 17.70 -1.21 -12.24
C THR A 65 16.53 -1.94 -12.86
N ASP A 66 16.45 -3.27 -12.73
CA ASP A 66 15.34 -4.08 -13.26
C ASP A 66 13.97 -3.65 -12.70
N MET A 67 13.91 -3.38 -11.40
CA MET A 67 12.72 -2.84 -10.73
C MET A 67 12.41 -1.41 -11.19
N LEU A 68 13.41 -0.57 -11.44
CA LEU A 68 13.21 0.81 -11.91
C LEU A 68 12.76 0.85 -13.37
N ASP A 69 13.28 -0.04 -14.21
CA ASP A 69 12.87 -0.23 -15.60
C ASP A 69 11.40 -0.67 -15.64
N GLU A 70 11.05 -1.73 -14.91
CA GLU A 70 9.66 -2.20 -14.79
C GLU A 70 8.72 -1.11 -14.25
N LEU A 71 9.17 -0.36 -13.22
CA LEU A 71 8.37 0.72 -12.66
C LEU A 71 8.13 1.85 -13.68
N ALA A 72 9.13 2.22 -14.47
CA ALA A 72 8.99 3.23 -15.51
C ALA A 72 7.98 2.78 -16.58
N GLU A 73 8.10 1.54 -17.07
CA GLU A 73 7.19 0.96 -18.06
C GLU A 73 5.73 0.94 -17.56
N LEU A 74 5.51 0.51 -16.31
CA LEU A 74 4.18 0.50 -15.70
C LEU A 74 3.59 1.90 -15.54
N VAL A 75 4.42 2.89 -15.18
CA VAL A 75 3.97 4.30 -15.05
C VAL A 75 3.61 4.87 -16.41
N GLU A 76 4.40 4.61 -17.45
CA GLU A 76 4.08 5.03 -18.82
C GLU A 76 2.79 4.37 -19.33
N ALA A 77 2.64 3.05 -19.15
CA ALA A 77 1.44 2.32 -19.54
C ALA A 77 0.18 2.86 -18.84
N ALA A 78 0.30 3.31 -17.59
CA ALA A 78 -0.78 3.96 -16.85
C ALA A 78 -1.02 5.43 -17.26
N GLY A 79 -0.10 6.03 -18.01
CA GLY A 79 -0.10 7.44 -18.39
C GLY A 79 0.26 8.40 -17.24
N GLY A 80 1.00 7.93 -16.23
CA GLY A 80 1.42 8.71 -15.06
C GLY A 80 0.49 8.64 -13.84
N ARG A 81 -0.68 8.00 -13.95
CA ARG A 81 -1.70 7.90 -12.87
C ARG A 81 -1.35 6.81 -11.86
N THR A 82 -0.19 6.93 -11.25
CA THR A 82 0.40 5.89 -10.40
C THR A 82 0.72 6.43 -9.01
N LEU A 83 0.29 5.71 -7.97
CA LEU A 83 0.70 5.93 -6.60
C LEU A 83 1.77 4.90 -6.22
N GLY A 84 3.02 5.35 -6.05
CA GLY A 84 4.13 4.50 -5.62
C GLY A 84 4.22 4.40 -4.10
N LEU A 85 4.01 3.20 -3.53
CA LEU A 85 4.17 2.94 -2.11
C LEU A 85 5.49 2.21 -1.84
N PHE A 86 6.34 2.82 -1.01
CA PHE A 86 7.66 2.29 -0.68
C PHE A 86 7.75 1.96 0.81
N SER A 87 8.51 0.92 1.16
CA SER A 87 8.78 0.54 2.56
C SER A 87 9.70 1.53 3.29
N SER A 88 10.31 2.49 2.59
CA SER A 88 11.13 3.54 3.20
C SER A 88 11.18 4.81 2.35
N MET A 89 11.32 5.95 3.03
CA MET A 89 11.52 7.25 2.37
C MET A 89 12.80 7.31 1.54
N ARG A 90 13.86 6.61 1.97
CA ARG A 90 15.10 6.50 1.20
C ARG A 90 14.85 5.83 -0.16
N GLY A 91 14.08 4.74 -0.16
CA GLY A 91 13.73 4.03 -1.39
C GLY A 91 12.86 4.87 -2.32
N ALA A 92 11.89 5.61 -1.78
CA ALA A 92 11.05 6.53 -2.54
C ALA A 92 11.87 7.66 -3.20
N LYS A 93 12.80 8.27 -2.44
CA LYS A 93 13.70 9.32 -2.95
C LYS A 93 14.55 8.83 -4.12
N ALA A 94 15.23 7.68 -3.95
CA ALA A 94 16.07 7.11 -4.99
C ALA A 94 15.28 6.78 -6.27
N ALA A 95 14.07 6.21 -6.13
CA ALA A 95 13.22 5.96 -7.28
C ALA A 95 12.74 7.26 -7.95
N ALA A 96 12.36 8.27 -7.17
CA ALA A 96 11.91 9.55 -7.71
C ALA A 96 13.02 10.27 -8.51
N GLU A 97 14.25 10.28 -8.00
CA GLU A 97 15.41 10.85 -8.71
C GLU A 97 15.65 10.16 -10.06
N GLU A 98 15.68 8.83 -10.08
CA GLU A 98 15.88 8.04 -11.29
C GLU A 98 14.74 8.22 -12.30
N LEU A 99 13.48 8.17 -11.84
CA LEU A 99 12.30 8.26 -12.71
C LEU A 99 12.15 9.65 -13.34
N ARG A 100 12.58 10.72 -12.67
CA ARG A 100 12.58 12.09 -13.26
C ARG A 100 13.47 12.20 -14.49
N GLY A 101 14.53 11.39 -14.57
CA GLY A 101 15.40 11.34 -15.75
C GLY A 101 14.87 10.44 -16.87
N ARG A 102 13.84 9.64 -16.61
CA ARG A 102 13.32 8.62 -17.53
C ARG A 102 11.94 8.93 -18.08
N LEU A 103 11.13 9.66 -17.31
CA LEU A 103 9.73 9.91 -17.60
C LEU A 103 9.48 11.39 -17.86
N ASP A 104 8.71 11.70 -18.90
CA ASP A 104 8.24 13.07 -19.19
C ASP A 104 7.12 13.53 -18.23
N LYS A 105 6.69 12.68 -17.30
CA LYS A 105 5.61 12.94 -16.35
C LYS A 105 6.15 13.52 -15.03
N PRO A 106 5.39 14.43 -14.38
CA PRO A 106 5.81 14.98 -13.09
C PRO A 106 5.87 13.88 -12.02
N ILE A 107 7.00 13.80 -11.32
CA ILE A 107 7.19 12.91 -10.18
C ILE A 107 7.01 13.68 -8.88
N LEU A 108 5.89 13.43 -8.21
CA LEU A 108 5.49 14.06 -6.95
C LEU A 108 5.98 13.21 -5.77
N LEU A 109 6.86 13.77 -4.92
CA LEU A 109 7.46 13.05 -3.80
C LEU A 109 7.02 13.62 -2.45
N GLN A 110 6.59 12.73 -1.56
CA GLN A 110 6.28 13.10 -0.18
C GLN A 110 7.49 13.76 0.52
N GLY A 111 7.24 14.91 1.14
CA GLY A 111 8.25 15.68 1.87
C GLY A 111 8.90 16.80 1.05
N GLU A 112 8.67 16.85 -0.26
CA GLU A 112 9.00 18.04 -1.08
C GLU A 112 7.90 19.10 -1.01
N GLU A 113 6.64 18.67 -0.83
CA GLU A 113 5.46 19.52 -0.71
C GLU A 113 4.52 19.00 0.38
N THR A 114 3.51 19.82 0.72
CA THR A 114 2.43 19.37 1.61
C THR A 114 1.57 18.29 0.94
N LEU A 115 0.99 17.38 1.74
CA LEU A 115 0.12 16.32 1.20
C LEU A 115 -1.06 16.88 0.41
N GLY A 116 -1.63 18.01 0.85
CA GLY A 116 -2.72 18.68 0.15
C GLY A 116 -2.33 19.14 -1.26
N GLU A 117 -1.18 19.80 -1.39
CA GLU A 117 -0.67 20.25 -2.70
C GLU A 117 -0.27 19.06 -3.58
N LEU A 118 0.33 18.00 -3.03
CA LEU A 118 0.65 16.78 -3.77
C LEU A 118 -0.61 16.13 -4.36
N ILE A 119 -1.69 16.01 -3.58
CA ILE A 119 -2.95 15.45 -4.05
C ILE A 119 -3.58 16.33 -5.13
N LYS A 120 -3.57 17.65 -4.93
CA LYS A 120 -4.11 18.61 -5.89
C LYS A 120 -3.36 18.54 -7.23
N ASN A 121 -2.02 18.47 -7.18
CA ASN A 121 -1.20 18.35 -8.38
C ASN A 121 -1.35 16.98 -9.07
N PHE A 122 -1.63 15.91 -8.33
CA PHE A 122 -1.90 14.59 -8.90
C PHE A 122 -3.29 14.50 -9.57
N ALA A 123 -4.26 15.26 -9.08
CA ALA A 123 -5.64 15.26 -9.59
C ALA A 123 -5.86 16.20 -10.79
N ALA A 124 -4.92 17.08 -11.09
CA ALA A 124 -4.96 18.03 -12.20
C ALA A 124 -4.72 17.32 -13.55
#